data_AF-A0A3N6SA23-F1
#
_entry.id   AF-A0A3N6SA23-F1
#
_cell.length_a   1.000
_cell.length_b   1.000
_cell.length_c   1.000
_cell.angle_alpha   90.00
_cell.angle_beta   90.00
_cell.angle_gamma   90.00
#
_symmetry.space_group_name_H-M   'P 1'
#
loop_
_entity.id
_entity.type
_entity.pdbx_description
1 polymer ?
#
loop_
_entity_poly.entity_id
_entity_poly.type
_entity_poly.pdbx_seq_one_letter_code
_entity_poly.pdbx_strand_id
1 'polypeptide(L)'
;MKFKNKKMLYSLLLIGFALLSYIIWMSVRPVEIVAVHVDGSHSSVLVKNFPYSDKGKINWWIKNKEIIKEKYNIPSPEKDGDFTIIFWLFGDGYKQEEKYDRRCFGDMKPPENCIDKNRIFSVDKSRNMGISFTTDSEIYQLKGNGEVVKVKLE
;
A
#
# COMPACT_ATOMS: atom_id res chain seq x y z
N MET A 1 38.67 -30.34 -18.36
CA MET A 1 37.75 -29.18 -18.34
C MET A 1 36.34 -29.48 -17.81
N LYS A 2 36.13 -30.44 -16.87
CA LYS A 2 34.78 -30.82 -16.38
C LYS A 2 34.43 -30.34 -14.95
N PHE A 3 35.44 -30.01 -14.13
CA PHE A 3 35.25 -29.62 -12.71
C PHE A 3 34.81 -28.15 -12.50
N LYS A 4 35.15 -27.25 -13.44
CA LYS A 4 34.72 -25.83 -13.39
C LYS A 4 33.20 -25.69 -13.51
N ASN A 5 32.57 -26.52 -14.36
CA ASN A 5 31.13 -26.44 -14.63
C ASN A 5 30.26 -26.95 -13.46
N LYS A 6 30.71 -27.97 -12.70
CA LYS A 6 29.94 -28.47 -11.53
C LYS A 6 29.91 -27.44 -10.41
N LYS A 7 31.05 -26.83 -10.06
CA LYS A 7 31.11 -25.77 -9.03
C LYS A 7 30.31 -24.52 -9.45
N MET A 8 30.40 -24.14 -10.73
CA MET A 8 29.59 -23.04 -11.29
C MET A 8 28.09 -23.35 -11.24
N LEU A 9 27.68 -24.58 -11.56
CA LEU A 9 26.29 -25.02 -11.48
C LEU A 9 25.75 -25.00 -10.03
N TYR A 10 26.53 -25.52 -9.06
CA TYR A 10 26.14 -25.44 -7.64
C TYR A 10 26.04 -23.99 -7.15
N SER A 11 26.94 -23.11 -7.59
CA SER A 11 26.87 -21.68 -7.28
C SER A 11 25.60 -21.03 -7.84
N LEU A 12 25.24 -21.34 -9.08
CA LEU A 12 24.01 -20.84 -9.71
C LEU A 12 22.75 -21.34 -8.99
N LEU A 13 22.73 -22.62 -8.59
CA LEU A 13 21.62 -23.20 -7.82
C LEU A 13 21.47 -22.54 -6.44
N LEU A 14 22.59 -22.29 -5.74
CA LEU A 14 22.58 -21.59 -4.46
C LEU A 14 22.03 -20.17 -4.57
N ILE A 15 22.48 -19.41 -5.59
CA ILE A 15 21.96 -18.07 -5.87
C ILE A 15 20.48 -18.13 -6.20
N GLY A 16 20.05 -19.09 -7.03
CA GLY A 16 18.64 -19.29 -7.36
C GLY A 16 17.80 -19.57 -6.12
N PHE A 17 18.27 -20.42 -5.21
CA PHE A 17 17.56 -20.72 -3.96
C PHE A 17 17.50 -19.52 -3.02
N ALA A 18 18.58 -18.74 -2.92
CA ALA A 18 18.61 -17.51 -2.14
C ALA A 18 17.63 -16.46 -2.68
N LEU A 19 17.55 -16.28 -4.01
CA LEU A 19 16.59 -15.39 -4.64
C LEU A 19 15.15 -15.86 -4.43
N LEU A 20 14.88 -17.16 -4.58
CA LEU A 20 13.55 -17.71 -4.40
C LEU A 20 13.07 -17.58 -2.95
N SER A 21 13.93 -17.89 -1.98
CA SER A 21 13.62 -17.71 -0.56
C SER A 21 13.37 -16.24 -0.20
N TYR A 22 14.13 -15.31 -0.78
CA TYR A 22 13.88 -13.88 -0.62
C TYR A 22 12.53 -13.44 -1.19
N ILE A 23 12.17 -13.89 -2.41
CA ILE A 23 10.88 -13.58 -3.04
C ILE A 23 9.72 -14.14 -2.21
N ILE A 24 9.85 -15.38 -1.71
CA ILE A 24 8.83 -16.00 -0.85
C ILE A 24 8.69 -15.19 0.44
N TRP A 25 9.80 -14.86 1.11
CA TRP A 25 9.79 -14.06 2.34
C TRP A 25 9.09 -12.70 2.13
N MET A 26 9.43 -12.01 1.05
CA MET A 26 8.80 -10.74 0.65
C MET A 26 7.30 -10.86 0.37
N SER A 27 6.83 -12.04 -0.05
CA SER A 27 5.42 -12.30 -0.36
C SER A 27 4.58 -12.69 0.86
N VAL A 28 5.21 -13.25 1.90
CA VAL A 28 4.51 -13.73 3.11
C VAL A 28 4.58 -12.76 4.29
N ARG A 29 5.49 -11.76 4.25
CA ARG A 29 5.61 -10.78 5.33
C ARG A 29 4.28 -10.03 5.54
N PRO A 30 3.81 -9.91 6.79
CA PRO A 30 2.57 -9.20 7.08
C PRO A 30 2.77 -7.69 6.86
N VAL A 31 1.71 -7.04 6.39
CA VAL A 31 1.64 -5.57 6.36
C VAL A 31 1.46 -5.08 7.78
N GLU A 32 2.30 -4.12 8.16
CA GLU A 32 2.21 -3.42 9.45
C GLU A 32 1.55 -2.07 9.21
N ILE A 33 0.46 -1.79 9.94
CA ILE A 33 -0.15 -0.46 9.98
C ILE A 33 0.43 0.24 11.20
N VAL A 34 1.17 1.32 10.97
CA VAL A 34 1.88 2.08 12.01
C VAL A 34 0.97 3.11 12.65
N ALA A 35 0.21 3.84 11.83
CA ALA A 35 -0.73 4.86 12.28
C ALA A 35 -1.84 5.09 11.25
N VAL A 36 -2.95 5.64 11.71
CA VAL A 36 -4.07 6.09 10.87
C VAL A 36 -4.44 7.51 11.28
N HIS A 37 -4.39 8.42 10.32
CA HIS A 37 -4.80 9.82 10.49
C HIS A 37 -6.07 10.05 9.66
N VAL A 38 -7.14 10.50 10.30
CA VAL A 38 -8.44 10.73 9.64
C VAL A 38 -8.72 12.23 9.60
N ASP A 39 -9.07 12.72 8.42
CA ASP A 39 -9.48 14.10 8.18
C ASP A 39 -10.74 14.09 7.31
N GLY A 40 -11.90 14.24 7.95
CA GLY A 40 -13.21 14.12 7.30
C GLY A 40 -13.40 12.74 6.63
N SER A 41 -13.62 12.76 5.32
CA SER A 41 -13.75 11.56 4.46
C SER A 41 -12.43 10.95 4.00
N HIS A 42 -11.31 11.58 4.34
CA HIS A 42 -9.98 11.16 3.95
C HIS A 42 -9.28 10.44 5.11
N SER A 43 -8.66 9.31 4.82
CA SER A 43 -7.88 8.54 5.80
C SER A 43 -6.47 8.30 5.25
N SER A 44 -5.45 8.75 5.96
CA SER A 44 -4.05 8.44 5.67
C SER A 44 -3.58 7.29 6.56
N VAL A 45 -3.22 6.17 5.94
CA VAL A 45 -2.77 4.96 6.62
C VAL A 45 -1.27 4.80 6.40
N LEU A 46 -0.49 4.84 7.48
CA LEU A 46 0.95 4.68 7.43
C LEU A 46 1.29 3.20 7.54
N VAL A 47 2.02 2.67 6.56
CA VAL A 47 2.27 1.22 6.47
C VAL A 47 3.73 0.88 6.25
N LYS A 48 4.15 -0.30 6.73
CA LYS A 48 5.40 -0.97 6.36
C LYS A 48 5.09 -2.31 5.69
N ASN A 49 6.07 -2.82 4.95
CA ASN A 49 6.00 -4.14 4.31
C ASN A 49 4.83 -4.33 3.34
N PHE A 50 4.31 -3.25 2.76
CA PHE A 50 3.18 -3.30 1.83
C PHE A 50 3.49 -4.18 0.60
N PRO A 51 2.49 -4.86 -0.01
CA PRO A 51 2.71 -5.64 -1.21
C PRO A 51 3.25 -4.77 -2.34
N TYR A 52 4.19 -5.33 -3.10
CA TYR A 52 4.83 -4.59 -4.19
C TYR A 52 3.95 -4.50 -5.44
N SER A 53 3.31 -5.60 -5.85
CA SER A 53 2.49 -5.65 -7.06
C SER A 53 1.09 -5.09 -6.85
N ASP A 54 0.52 -4.48 -7.90
CA ASP A 54 -0.84 -3.92 -7.88
C ASP A 54 -1.88 -4.94 -7.44
N LYS A 55 -1.81 -6.16 -8.00
CA LYS A 55 -2.66 -7.29 -7.58
C LYS A 55 -2.49 -7.62 -6.10
N GLY A 56 -1.26 -7.58 -5.59
CA GLY A 56 -0.97 -7.79 -4.17
C GLY A 56 -1.60 -6.72 -3.28
N LYS A 57 -1.47 -5.45 -3.66
CA LYS A 57 -2.03 -4.28 -2.93
C LYS A 57 -3.56 -4.38 -2.84
N ILE A 58 -4.21 -4.63 -3.98
CA ILE A 58 -5.67 -4.77 -4.08
C ILE A 58 -6.18 -5.98 -3.29
N ASN A 59 -5.56 -7.16 -3.45
CA ASN A 59 -5.96 -8.36 -2.73
C ASN A 59 -5.79 -8.20 -1.22
N TRP A 60 -4.72 -7.55 -0.78
CA TRP A 60 -4.51 -7.25 0.62
C TRP A 60 -5.63 -6.37 1.17
N TRP A 61 -6.01 -5.30 0.47
CA TRP A 61 -7.12 -4.47 0.89
C TRP A 61 -8.44 -5.25 0.96
N ILE A 62 -8.80 -5.99 -0.09
CA ILE A 62 -10.04 -6.78 -0.13
C ILE A 62 -10.12 -7.75 1.06
N LYS A 63 -9.00 -8.39 1.43
CA LYS A 63 -8.91 -9.33 2.55
C LYS A 63 -8.99 -8.65 3.92
N ASN A 64 -8.46 -7.44 4.06
CA ASN A 64 -8.26 -6.79 5.37
C ASN A 64 -9.23 -5.64 5.67
N LYS A 65 -10.03 -5.18 4.69
CA LYS A 65 -10.93 -4.01 4.83
C LYS A 65 -11.86 -4.09 6.05
N GLU A 66 -12.39 -5.27 6.37
CA GLU A 66 -13.30 -5.45 7.51
C GLU A 66 -12.55 -5.31 8.85
N ILE A 67 -11.34 -5.90 8.95
CA ILE A 67 -10.46 -5.78 10.13
C ILE A 67 -10.02 -4.33 10.31
N ILE A 68 -9.70 -3.65 9.21
CA ILE A 68 -9.29 -2.24 9.23
C ILE A 68 -10.46 -1.37 9.72
N LYS A 69 -11.68 -1.64 9.24
CA LYS A 69 -12.89 -0.96 9.69
C LYS A 69 -13.15 -1.17 11.17
N GLU A 70 -13.04 -2.41 11.66
CA GLU A 70 -13.26 -2.73 13.08
C GLU A 70 -12.22 -2.06 13.99
N LYS A 71 -10.94 -2.09 13.60
CA LYS A 71 -9.85 -1.61 14.47
C LYS A 71 -9.61 -0.10 14.42
N TYR A 72 -9.75 0.51 13.24
CA TYR A 72 -9.38 1.90 13.00
C TYR A 72 -10.58 2.78 12.64
N ASN A 73 -11.78 2.20 12.53
CA ASN A 73 -13.00 2.92 12.17
C ASN A 73 -12.91 3.66 10.82
N ILE A 74 -12.18 3.08 9.84
CA ILE A 74 -12.07 3.59 8.46
C ILE A 74 -12.59 2.57 7.43
N PRO A 75 -13.16 2.99 6.30
CA PRO A 75 -13.36 4.38 5.88
C PRO A 75 -14.34 5.13 6.78
N SER A 76 -14.18 6.45 6.84
CA SER A 76 -15.11 7.39 7.48
C SER A 76 -15.89 8.11 6.39
N PRO A 77 -16.88 7.48 5.74
CA PRO A 77 -17.52 8.05 4.56
C PRO A 77 -18.30 9.33 4.88
N GLU A 78 -18.35 10.22 3.89
CA GLU A 78 -19.29 11.34 3.87
C GLU A 78 -20.75 10.87 3.84
N LYS A 79 -21.69 11.81 4.00
CA LYS A 79 -23.13 11.51 4.03
C LYS A 79 -23.62 10.78 2.78
N ASP A 80 -22.97 11.00 1.65
CA ASP A 80 -23.26 10.37 0.38
C ASP A 80 -22.54 9.03 0.16
N GLY A 81 -21.69 8.63 1.10
CA GLY A 81 -20.97 7.38 1.09
C GLY A 81 -19.60 7.46 0.43
N ASP A 82 -19.15 8.65 0.02
CA ASP A 82 -17.85 8.86 -0.62
C ASP A 82 -16.72 8.87 0.43
N PHE A 83 -15.58 8.29 0.08
CA PHE A 83 -14.41 8.25 0.94
C PHE A 83 -13.13 8.06 0.14
N THR A 84 -12.00 8.47 0.73
CA THR A 84 -10.66 8.23 0.20
C THR A 84 -9.76 7.69 1.31
N ILE A 85 -9.11 6.55 1.06
CA ILE A 85 -8.07 6.00 1.92
C ILE A 85 -6.77 6.00 1.14
N ILE A 86 -5.73 6.63 1.69
CA ILE A 86 -4.41 6.69 1.07
C ILE A 86 -3.42 5.98 1.96
N PHE A 87 -2.70 5.01 1.40
CA PHE A 87 -1.63 4.29 2.06
C PHE A 87 -0.29 4.95 1.73
N TRP A 88 0.45 5.27 2.78
CA TRP A 88 1.78 5.90 2.72
C TRP A 88 2.82 4.94 3.25
N LEU A 89 3.91 4.74 2.50
CA LEU A 89 5.03 3.95 2.99
C LEU A 89 5.74 4.70 4.13
N PHE A 90 5.66 4.17 5.34
CA PHE A 90 6.27 4.75 6.52
C PHE A 90 7.76 4.40 6.56
N GLY A 91 8.58 5.30 6.02
CA GLY A 91 10.04 5.19 5.97
C GLY A 91 10.70 5.54 7.30
N ASP A 92 11.47 6.63 7.32
CA ASP A 92 12.32 7.03 8.45
C ASP A 92 11.56 7.55 9.69
N GLY A 93 10.22 7.52 9.67
CA GLY A 93 9.38 8.02 10.75
C GLY A 93 8.78 9.40 10.47
N TYR A 94 8.20 9.98 11.53
CA TYR A 94 7.74 11.36 11.49
C TYR A 94 8.93 12.33 11.44
N LYS A 95 8.74 13.46 10.76
CA LYS A 95 9.73 14.50 10.52
C LYS A 95 9.11 15.86 10.76
N GLN A 96 9.97 16.86 10.92
CA GLN A 96 9.53 18.24 11.11
C GLN A 96 8.84 18.81 9.88
N GLU A 97 8.05 19.86 10.01
CA GLU A 97 7.66 20.65 8.84
C GLU A 97 8.90 21.39 8.33
N GLU A 98 9.33 21.10 7.10
CA GLU A 98 10.49 21.72 6.44
C GLU A 98 10.06 22.38 5.13
N LYS A 99 10.99 22.99 4.39
CA LYS A 99 10.70 23.62 3.08
C LYS A 99 10.26 22.63 1.99
N TYR A 100 10.48 21.33 2.18
CA TYR A 100 10.07 20.29 1.22
C TYR A 100 8.59 19.95 1.39
N ASP A 101 7.94 19.54 0.30
CA ASP A 101 6.53 19.17 0.29
C ASP A 101 6.29 17.85 1.05
N ARG A 102 6.15 17.94 2.38
CA ARG A 102 5.82 16.84 3.30
C ARG A 102 4.31 16.72 3.49
N ARG A 103 3.85 15.55 3.92
CA ARG A 103 2.46 15.38 4.37
C ARG A 103 2.42 15.52 5.88
N CYS A 104 1.77 16.56 6.38
CA CYS A 104 1.58 16.82 7.80
C CYS A 104 0.17 16.43 8.26
N PHE A 105 0.06 16.02 9.51
CA PHE A 105 -1.18 15.55 10.11
C PHE A 105 -1.63 16.53 11.20
N GLY A 106 -2.87 17.01 11.11
CA GLY A 106 -3.42 18.05 12.00
C GLY A 106 -3.83 17.53 13.38
N ASP A 107 -4.00 16.22 13.53
CA ASP A 107 -4.27 15.54 14.80
C ASP A 107 -3.02 15.38 15.68
N MET A 108 -1.83 15.69 15.14
CA MET A 108 -0.55 15.63 15.84
C MET A 108 0.00 17.04 16.12
N LYS A 109 0.67 17.20 17.28
CA LYS A 109 1.33 18.47 17.63
C LYS A 109 2.67 18.59 16.87
N PRO A 110 2.97 19.74 16.24
CA PRO A 110 4.31 20.04 15.71
C PRO A 110 5.40 20.01 16.81
N PRO A 111 6.69 19.87 16.45
CA PRO A 111 7.24 20.01 15.10
C PRO A 111 7.20 18.71 14.28
N GLU A 112 7.29 17.52 14.88
CA GLU A 112 7.39 16.23 14.19
C GLU A 112 6.02 15.60 13.90
N ASN A 113 5.22 16.26 13.06
CA ASN A 113 3.88 15.80 12.68
C ASN A 113 3.75 15.48 11.18
N CYS A 114 4.87 15.38 10.46
CA CYS A 114 4.88 15.18 9.02
C CYS A 114 5.60 13.91 8.59
N ILE A 115 5.34 13.43 7.38
CA ILE A 115 6.06 12.33 6.72
C ILE A 115 6.49 12.73 5.31
N ASP A 116 7.48 12.02 4.77
CA ASP A 116 7.79 12.12 3.35
C ASP A 116 6.63 11.58 2.50
N LYS A 117 6.33 12.25 1.39
CA LYS A 117 5.21 11.88 0.50
C LYS A 117 5.55 10.66 -0.36
N ASN A 118 5.44 9.48 0.24
CA ASN A 118 5.57 8.21 -0.46
C ASN A 118 4.20 7.49 -0.52
N ARG A 119 3.32 7.98 -1.40
CA ARG A 119 2.02 7.33 -1.66
C ARG A 119 2.27 6.04 -2.44
N ILE A 120 1.70 4.93 -1.99
CA ILE A 120 1.88 3.63 -2.65
C ILE A 120 0.58 2.98 -3.12
N PHE A 121 -0.57 3.40 -2.57
CA PHE A 121 -1.88 2.85 -2.88
C PHE A 121 -2.99 3.79 -2.39
N SER A 122 -4.10 3.87 -3.12
CA SER A 122 -5.35 4.46 -2.60
C SER A 122 -6.55 3.58 -2.88
N VAL A 123 -7.55 3.72 -2.02
CA VAL A 123 -8.89 3.15 -2.17
C VAL A 123 -9.86 4.30 -2.10
N ASP A 124 -10.60 4.49 -3.18
CA ASP A 124 -11.54 5.59 -3.32
C ASP A 124 -12.93 5.01 -3.57
N LYS A 125 -13.95 5.65 -3.01
CA LYS A 125 -15.33 5.40 -3.38
C LYS A 125 -15.95 6.70 -3.81
N SER A 126 -16.49 6.71 -5.03
CA SER A 126 -17.32 7.80 -5.52
C SER A 126 -18.64 7.28 -6.06
N ARG A 127 -19.67 8.12 -6.06
CA ARG A 127 -20.96 7.80 -6.68
C ARG A 127 -20.86 7.34 -8.14
N ASN A 128 -19.96 7.96 -8.92
CA ASN A 128 -19.86 7.73 -10.36
C ASN A 128 -19.03 6.47 -10.70
N MET A 129 -17.93 6.23 -9.98
CA MET A 129 -17.02 5.12 -10.29
C MET A 129 -17.18 3.92 -9.34
N GLY A 130 -17.99 4.03 -8.28
CA GLY A 130 -18.00 3.01 -7.22
C GLY A 130 -16.64 2.96 -6.53
N ILE A 131 -16.21 1.76 -6.13
CA ILE A 131 -14.89 1.54 -5.51
C ILE A 131 -13.83 1.45 -6.60
N SER A 132 -12.81 2.31 -6.51
CA SER A 132 -11.61 2.27 -7.34
C SER A 132 -10.35 2.14 -6.50
N PHE A 133 -9.31 1.60 -7.11
CA PHE A 133 -7.99 1.43 -6.53
C PHE A 133 -6.97 2.15 -7.39
N THR A 134 -6.21 3.08 -6.81
CA THR A 134 -5.13 3.76 -7.52
C THR A 134 -3.79 3.25 -7.00
N THR A 135 -2.95 2.81 -7.94
CA THR A 135 -1.58 2.40 -7.68
C THR A 135 -0.62 3.43 -8.26
N ASP A 136 0.69 3.19 -8.20
CA ASP A 136 1.68 4.12 -8.77
C ASP A 136 1.62 4.13 -10.31
N SER A 137 1.10 3.07 -10.91
CA SER A 137 1.09 2.88 -12.36
C SER A 137 -0.31 2.99 -12.96
N GLU A 138 -1.34 2.51 -12.25
CA GLU A 138 -2.63 2.23 -12.86
C GLU A 138 -3.82 2.47 -11.92
N ILE A 139 -5.00 2.67 -12.52
CA ILE A 139 -6.28 2.75 -11.83
C ILE A 139 -7.08 1.47 -12.12
N TYR A 140 -7.70 0.91 -11.10
CA TYR A 140 -8.56 -0.26 -11.19
C TYR A 140 -9.94 0.05 -10.62
N GLN A 141 -10.98 -0.59 -11.13
CA GLN A 141 -12.36 -0.45 -10.67
C GLN A 141 -12.90 -1.80 -10.20
N LEU A 142 -13.52 -1.80 -9.03
CA LEU A 142 -14.27 -2.95 -8.52
C LEU A 142 -15.69 -2.94 -9.11
N LYS A 143 -16.01 -3.98 -9.89
CA LYS A 143 -17.34 -4.19 -10.47
C LYS A 143 -18.28 -4.85 -9.47
N GLY A 144 -19.58 -4.72 -9.70
CA GLY A 144 -20.62 -5.27 -8.82
C GLY A 144 -20.59 -6.79 -8.66
N ASN A 145 -20.01 -7.51 -9.63
CA ASN A 145 -19.76 -8.97 -9.55
C ASN A 145 -18.51 -9.34 -8.73
N GLY A 146 -17.80 -8.35 -8.17
CA GLY A 146 -16.56 -8.55 -7.41
C GLY A 146 -15.29 -8.58 -8.25
N GLU A 147 -15.40 -8.45 -9.57
CA GLU A 147 -14.25 -8.42 -10.47
C GLU A 147 -13.52 -7.08 -10.39
N VAL A 148 -12.18 -7.12 -10.43
CA VAL A 148 -11.34 -5.92 -10.48
C VAL A 148 -10.78 -5.76 -11.87
N VAL A 149 -11.19 -4.70 -12.56
CA VAL A 149 -10.75 -4.43 -13.93
C VAL A 149 -9.87 -3.18 -13.98
N LYS A 150 -8.85 -3.21 -14.82
CA LYS A 150 -8.01 -2.05 -15.09
C LYS A 150 -8.81 -1.02 -15.89
N VAL A 151 -8.81 0.24 -15.43
CA VAL A 151 -9.42 1.36 -16.17
C VAL A 151 -8.46 1.77 -17.28
N LYS A 152 -8.95 1.86 -18.52
CA LYS A 152 -8.22 2.49 -19.62
C LYS A 152 -8.54 3.98 -19.59
N LEU A 153 -7.51 4.81 -19.43
CA LEU A 153 -7.63 6.24 -19.67
C LEU A 153 -7.48 6.42 -21.19
N GLU A 154 -8.52 6.96 -21.83
CA GLU A 154 -8.50 7.36 -23.25
C GLU A 154 -7.75 8.68 -23.44
#